data_AF-A0A5N6DUU0-F1
#
_entry.id   AF-A0A5N6DUU0-F1
#
_cell.length_a   1.000
_cell.length_b   1.000
_cell.length_c   1.000
_cell.angle_alpha   90.00
_cell.angle_beta   90.00
_cell.angle_gamma   90.00
#
_symmetry.space_group_name_H-M   'P 1'
#
loop_
_entity.id
_entity.type
_entity.pdbx_description
1 polymer ?
#
loop_
_entity_poly.entity_id
_entity_poly.type
_entity_poly.pdbx_seq_one_letter_code
_entity_poly.pdbx_strand_id
1 'polypeptide(L)'
;MADKQTKPNSKSRRTSSKRSRTGCRTCRARHLKCDESPGACRNCTSTGRTCDGYDLYRLPIARTKVARAQITPALVDGLRWVMTSDERRCFSHFQYHTIPTLLALYDSLLWQKLVLQMSYSEPAVYHAANALSAIHQDIEMNGIPLPGQDVNSPWHRFALEQSSRSISFLTIRHATSDPHLQTVVLLCCLLFVMQELLRGHYDSAYKHLQSGVRILKDLKADAQLISGGATKTPFDQCLVGTFLHLDSQLMYGGVGGPLLSLDGEVEHALDESQDTYGEYNSLQEVRHAFSCLLRRHFRFLSRTQELSAEDIKSNYEALHLKQQQILSQLYRVAWKLEAFSTRSYTQLTEKDQRGLDMIDLALKSITLGARRCFIRSNSLVKLYTSEYDALVSEIEDVMCKLPDRPSMVLDVGVIIPLYYVALGCNDYGVRRRAIRLLRSWPHFEGAFDSNMVALVAEELIKAEQMMEEECQPVSCISDDQVEPRPEVQRQAQIAGDIHSKRWPAAGQNTYSLDDCLKSNNCLGSWPCIQRVSLTRCMISQGCVDQK
;
A
#
# COMPACT_ATOMS: atom_id res chain seq x y z
N MET A 1 79.47 -46.27 -25.18
CA MET A 1 79.47 -44.80 -24.95
C MET A 1 78.08 -44.38 -24.48
N ALA A 2 78.02 -43.35 -23.63
CA ALA A 2 76.83 -42.69 -23.05
C ALA A 2 76.11 -43.53 -21.96
N ASP A 3 76.46 -43.48 -20.68
CA ASP A 3 76.59 -42.37 -19.70
C ASP A 3 75.30 -42.15 -18.88
N LYS A 4 75.47 -42.26 -17.56
CA LYS A 4 74.44 -42.15 -16.52
C LYS A 4 74.17 -40.66 -16.29
N GLN A 5 72.94 -40.20 -16.48
CA GLN A 5 72.50 -38.91 -15.96
C GLN A 5 71.43 -39.06 -14.89
N THR A 6 71.89 -38.98 -13.64
CA THR A 6 71.16 -38.58 -12.45
C THR A 6 70.54 -37.19 -12.65
N LYS A 7 69.22 -37.07 -12.47
CA LYS A 7 68.53 -35.77 -12.32
C LYS A 7 68.14 -35.52 -10.85
N PRO A 8 68.23 -34.26 -10.38
CA PRO A 8 68.30 -33.92 -8.96
C PRO A 8 66.93 -33.94 -8.27
N ASN A 9 66.97 -34.30 -7.00
CA ASN A 9 65.86 -34.28 -6.05
C ASN A 9 65.44 -32.81 -5.79
N SER A 10 64.45 -32.31 -6.53
CA SER A 10 63.89 -30.98 -6.28
C SER A 10 63.07 -31.01 -5.00
N LYS A 11 63.66 -30.53 -3.90
CA LYS A 11 62.93 -30.13 -2.70
C LYS A 11 61.84 -29.14 -3.10
N SER A 12 60.60 -29.61 -3.15
CA SER A 12 59.43 -28.75 -3.32
C SER A 12 59.41 -27.73 -2.18
N ARG A 13 59.80 -26.48 -2.48
CA ARG A 13 59.55 -25.33 -1.60
C ARG A 13 58.07 -25.33 -1.25
N ARG A 14 57.76 -25.50 0.03
CA ARG A 14 56.41 -25.31 0.58
C ARG A 14 55.96 -23.89 0.22
N THR A 15 55.12 -23.75 -0.79
CA THR A 15 54.38 -22.53 -1.07
C THR A 15 53.52 -22.25 0.16
N SER A 16 53.87 -21.20 0.88
CA SER A 16 53.07 -20.61 1.97
C SER A 16 51.69 -20.26 1.41
N SER A 17 50.70 -21.14 1.58
CA SER A 17 49.33 -20.86 1.17
C SER A 17 48.75 -19.87 2.17
N LYS A 18 48.21 -18.74 1.68
CA LYS A 18 47.52 -17.73 2.49
C LYS A 18 46.53 -18.42 3.43
N ARG A 19 46.67 -18.17 4.74
CA ARG A 19 45.85 -18.75 5.81
C ARG A 19 44.37 -18.48 5.54
N SER A 20 43.51 -19.49 5.64
CA SER A 20 42.06 -19.30 5.58
C SER A 20 41.64 -18.48 6.81
N ARG A 21 41.26 -17.21 6.65
CA ARG A 21 40.69 -16.36 7.72
C ARG A 21 39.41 -16.98 8.32
N THR A 22 38.79 -17.90 7.60
CA THR A 22 37.47 -18.48 7.84
C THR A 22 37.49 -19.97 8.22
N GLY A 23 38.65 -20.57 8.48
CA GLY A 23 38.77 -21.98 8.83
C GLY A 23 38.19 -22.33 10.21
N CYS A 24 37.87 -23.60 10.47
CA CYS A 24 37.41 -24.03 11.80
C CYS A 24 38.49 -23.77 12.86
N ARG A 25 38.07 -23.65 14.13
CA ARG A 25 38.98 -23.35 15.25
C ARG A 25 40.10 -24.40 15.37
N THR A 26 39.74 -25.67 15.22
CA THR A 26 40.67 -26.81 15.30
C THR A 26 41.72 -26.79 14.17
N CYS A 27 41.36 -26.44 12.93
CA CYS A 27 42.33 -26.33 11.82
C CYS A 27 43.23 -25.10 11.97
N ARG A 28 42.70 -23.98 12.48
CA ARG A 28 43.48 -22.76 12.75
C ARG A 28 44.52 -23.00 13.84
N ALA A 29 44.13 -23.65 14.94
CA ALA A 29 45.05 -24.05 16.02
C ALA A 29 46.16 -24.99 15.52
N ARG A 30 45.86 -25.83 14.52
CA ARG A 30 46.82 -26.76 13.90
C ARG A 30 47.65 -26.13 12.78
N HIS A 31 47.44 -24.86 12.45
CA HIS A 31 48.06 -24.20 11.29
C HIS A 31 47.89 -24.95 9.96
N LEU A 32 46.76 -25.65 9.80
CA LEU A 32 46.41 -26.40 8.59
C LEU A 32 45.29 -25.68 7.83
N LYS A 33 45.29 -25.80 6.50
CA LYS A 33 44.22 -25.25 5.66
C LYS A 33 42.91 -26.01 5.93
N CYS A 34 41.87 -25.28 6.32
CA CYS A 34 40.55 -25.85 6.51
C CYS A 34 39.86 -26.03 5.16
N ASP A 35 39.14 -27.13 4.99
CA ASP A 35 38.28 -27.39 3.83
C ASP A 35 36.90 -26.72 3.94
N GLU A 36 36.62 -26.08 5.08
CA GLU A 36 35.43 -25.25 5.35
C GLU A 36 34.09 -25.99 5.18
N SER A 37 34.09 -27.32 5.38
CA SER A 37 32.87 -28.13 5.31
C SER A 37 31.83 -27.73 6.39
N PRO A 38 30.53 -27.70 6.07
CA PRO A 38 29.45 -27.36 7.00
C PRO A 38 29.40 -28.27 8.24
N GLY A 39 29.18 -27.69 9.42
CA GLY A 39 29.17 -28.41 10.70
C GLY A 39 30.57 -28.81 11.16
N ALA A 40 31.18 -29.81 10.51
CA ALA A 40 32.52 -30.31 10.85
C ALA A 40 33.42 -30.44 9.61
N CYS A 41 34.66 -29.95 9.74
CA CYS A 41 35.65 -29.97 8.68
C CYS A 41 36.12 -31.40 8.35
N ARG A 42 36.32 -31.74 7.07
CA ARG A 42 36.80 -33.08 6.69
C ARG A 42 38.21 -33.35 7.19
N ASN A 43 39.06 -32.33 7.28
CA ASN A 43 40.41 -32.49 7.86
C ASN A 43 40.40 -32.78 9.38
N CYS A 44 39.27 -32.53 10.04
CA CYS A 44 39.05 -32.79 11.46
C CYS A 44 38.50 -34.21 11.59
N THR A 45 37.41 -34.51 10.88
CA THR A 45 36.68 -35.78 10.95
C THR A 45 37.47 -36.95 10.36
N SER A 46 38.18 -36.77 9.24
CA SER A 46 39.03 -37.83 8.66
C SER A 46 40.19 -38.25 9.55
N THR A 47 40.60 -37.39 10.49
CA THR A 47 41.65 -37.70 11.46
C THR A 47 41.12 -38.16 12.82
N GLY A 48 39.81 -38.43 12.92
CA GLY A 48 39.15 -38.88 14.14
C GLY A 48 39.06 -37.82 15.24
N ARG A 49 39.23 -36.53 14.91
CA ARG A 49 39.20 -35.43 15.88
C ARG A 49 37.84 -34.73 15.89
N THR A 50 37.41 -34.32 17.09
CA THR A 50 36.27 -33.43 17.29
C THR A 50 36.56 -32.08 16.64
N CYS A 51 35.64 -31.57 15.83
CA CYS A 51 35.76 -30.27 15.18
C CYS A 51 35.03 -29.22 16.04
N ASP A 52 35.76 -28.26 16.60
CA ASP A 52 35.21 -27.22 17.50
C ASP A 52 34.42 -26.13 16.75
N GLY A 53 33.99 -26.44 15.53
CA GLY A 53 33.19 -25.57 14.68
C GLY A 53 33.90 -24.32 14.16
N TYR A 54 33.09 -23.42 13.63
CA TYR A 54 33.49 -22.14 13.03
C TYR A 54 33.00 -20.98 13.91
N ASP A 55 33.64 -19.82 13.81
CA ASP A 55 33.20 -18.61 14.55
C ASP A 55 31.86 -18.05 14.04
N LEU A 56 31.40 -18.51 12.87
CA LEU A 56 30.13 -18.15 12.25
C LEU A 56 29.37 -19.43 11.89
N TYR A 57 28.07 -19.47 12.14
CA TYR A 57 27.20 -20.60 11.76
C TYR A 57 27.15 -20.71 10.23
N ARG A 58 27.48 -21.89 9.68
CA ARG A 58 27.59 -22.12 8.23
C ARG A 58 26.56 -23.18 7.81
N LEU A 59 25.63 -22.79 6.92
CA LEU A 59 24.70 -23.72 6.31
C LEU A 59 25.41 -24.68 5.33
N PRO A 60 24.81 -25.85 5.04
CA PRO A 60 25.33 -26.78 4.06
C PRO A 60 25.52 -26.13 2.67
N ILE A 61 26.74 -26.12 2.15
CA ILE A 61 26.98 -25.77 0.74
C ILE A 61 26.48 -26.95 -0.10
N ALA A 62 25.21 -26.92 -0.47
CA ALA A 62 24.74 -27.73 -1.57
C ALA A 62 25.43 -27.22 -2.83
N ARG A 63 26.36 -28.01 -3.40
CA ARG A 63 26.91 -27.76 -4.73
C ARG A 63 25.84 -28.08 -5.78
N THR A 64 24.81 -27.24 -5.88
CA THR A 64 23.94 -27.23 -7.06
C THR A 64 24.62 -26.36 -8.11
N LYS A 65 24.92 -26.95 -9.26
CA LYS A 65 25.37 -26.22 -10.46
C LYS A 65 24.41 -25.05 -10.68
N VAL A 66 24.95 -23.85 -10.86
CA VAL A 66 24.20 -22.62 -11.11
C VAL A 66 23.33 -22.82 -12.35
N ALA A 67 22.07 -23.17 -12.15
CA ALA A 67 21.03 -23.06 -13.15
C ALA A 67 20.37 -21.70 -12.94
N ARG A 68 20.38 -20.86 -13.98
CA ARG A 68 19.58 -19.63 -14.05
C ARG A 68 18.17 -19.95 -13.58
N ALA A 69 17.67 -19.15 -12.62
CA ALA A 69 16.37 -19.33 -11.99
C ALA A 69 15.25 -19.50 -13.04
N GLN A 70 14.83 -20.75 -13.24
CA GLN A 70 13.51 -21.06 -13.80
C GLN A 70 12.58 -21.23 -12.61
N ILE A 71 11.73 -20.23 -12.42
CA ILE A 71 10.73 -20.21 -11.36
C ILE A 71 9.55 -21.08 -11.83
N THR A 72 9.59 -22.39 -11.51
CA THR A 72 8.46 -23.34 -11.34
C THR A 72 8.98 -24.77 -11.08
N PRO A 73 8.28 -25.67 -10.34
CA PRO A 73 7.22 -25.48 -9.35
C PRO A 73 7.67 -25.97 -7.95
N ALA A 74 7.75 -25.06 -6.97
CA ALA A 74 7.87 -25.40 -5.55
C ALA A 74 6.61 -26.08 -4.97
N LEU A 75 5.53 -26.18 -5.75
CA LEU A 75 4.26 -26.80 -5.34
C LEU A 75 4.33 -28.34 -5.19
N VAL A 76 5.39 -29.00 -5.71
CA VAL A 76 5.48 -30.47 -5.73
C VAL A 76 6.16 -31.03 -4.47
N ASP A 77 6.93 -30.22 -3.73
CA ASP A 77 7.81 -30.70 -2.65
C ASP A 77 7.27 -30.40 -1.22
N GLY A 78 6.10 -29.74 -1.12
CA GLY A 78 5.51 -29.34 0.15
C GLY A 78 6.36 -28.33 0.95
N LEU A 79 5.84 -27.90 2.11
CA LEU A 79 6.60 -27.08 3.05
C LEU A 79 7.68 -27.93 3.72
N ARG A 80 8.91 -27.40 3.80
CA ARG A 80 10.10 -28.14 4.29
C ARG A 80 10.26 -28.17 5.82
N TRP A 81 9.27 -27.67 6.55
CA TRP A 81 9.30 -27.56 8.02
C TRP A 81 7.97 -27.99 8.62
N VAL A 82 8.02 -28.33 9.92
CA VAL A 82 6.84 -28.74 10.70
C VAL A 82 5.99 -27.51 11.02
N MET A 83 4.68 -27.62 10.81
CA MET A 83 3.70 -26.56 11.07
C MET A 83 2.81 -26.97 12.24
N THR A 84 2.41 -26.01 13.06
CA THR A 84 1.32 -26.19 14.03
C THR A 84 -0.04 -26.30 13.32
N SER A 85 -1.09 -26.70 14.06
CA SER A 85 -2.46 -26.71 13.54
C SER A 85 -2.91 -25.31 13.09
N ASP A 86 -2.57 -24.29 13.88
CA ASP A 86 -2.96 -22.91 13.62
C ASP A 86 -2.20 -22.34 12.41
N GLU A 87 -0.90 -22.65 12.29
CA GLU A 87 -0.09 -22.31 11.13
C GLU A 87 -0.61 -22.96 9.84
N ARG A 88 -1.09 -24.19 9.91
CA ARG A 88 -1.71 -24.87 8.75
C ARG A 88 -3.02 -24.22 8.36
N ARG A 89 -3.87 -23.88 9.34
CA ARG A 89 -5.15 -23.21 9.12
C ARG A 89 -4.95 -21.83 8.50
N CYS A 90 -4.09 -21.00 9.09
CA CYS A 90 -3.79 -19.67 8.56
C CYS A 90 -3.16 -19.74 7.18
N PHE A 91 -2.23 -20.66 6.93
CA PHE A 91 -1.65 -20.75 5.59
C PHE A 91 -2.67 -21.22 4.54
N SER A 92 -3.58 -22.14 4.91
CA SER A 92 -4.70 -22.51 4.03
C SER A 92 -5.62 -21.32 3.77
N HIS A 93 -5.95 -20.53 4.78
CA HIS A 93 -6.76 -19.32 4.61
C HIS A 93 -6.05 -18.28 3.72
N PHE A 94 -4.73 -18.13 3.87
CA PHE A 94 -3.93 -17.28 2.99
C PHE A 94 -4.09 -17.66 1.51
N GLN A 95 -4.04 -18.96 1.22
CA GLN A 95 -4.09 -19.50 -0.14
C GLN A 95 -5.47 -19.42 -0.77
N TYR A 96 -6.50 -19.78 -0.02
CA TYR A 96 -7.85 -19.98 -0.55
C TYR A 96 -8.79 -18.81 -0.28
N HIS A 97 -8.41 -17.85 0.57
CA HIS A 97 -9.20 -16.65 0.86
C HIS A 97 -8.39 -15.36 0.66
N THR A 98 -7.26 -15.18 1.35
CA THR A 98 -6.50 -13.91 1.28
C THR A 98 -5.99 -13.58 -0.12
N ILE A 99 -5.35 -14.53 -0.80
CA ILE A 99 -4.86 -14.32 -2.18
C ILE A 99 -6.03 -14.07 -3.16
N PRO A 100 -7.10 -14.90 -3.21
CA PRO A 100 -8.26 -14.62 -4.04
C PRO A 100 -8.89 -13.25 -3.79
N THR A 101 -9.01 -12.83 -2.53
CA THR A 101 -9.51 -11.49 -2.15
C THR A 101 -8.65 -10.37 -2.76
N LEU A 102 -7.32 -10.48 -2.69
CA LEU A 102 -6.40 -9.51 -3.31
C LEU A 102 -6.44 -9.49 -4.84
N LEU A 103 -6.97 -10.55 -5.45
CA LEU A 103 -7.11 -10.72 -6.90
C LEU A 103 -8.55 -10.50 -7.39
N ALA A 104 -9.45 -10.04 -6.51
CA ALA A 104 -10.88 -9.93 -6.80
C ALA A 104 -11.21 -8.96 -7.95
N LEU A 105 -10.37 -7.94 -8.16
CA LEU A 105 -10.53 -6.96 -9.24
C LEU A 105 -9.56 -7.19 -10.40
N TYR A 106 -8.32 -7.58 -10.10
CA TYR A 106 -7.29 -7.69 -11.12
C TYR A 106 -6.32 -8.84 -10.87
N ASP A 107 -5.82 -9.42 -11.96
CA ASP A 107 -4.73 -10.38 -11.88
C ASP A 107 -3.43 -9.71 -11.44
N SER A 108 -2.62 -10.46 -10.69
CA SER A 108 -1.33 -9.99 -10.20
C SER A 108 -0.35 -11.13 -10.10
N LEU A 109 0.71 -11.06 -10.92
CA LEU A 109 1.84 -12.00 -10.89
C LEU A 109 2.52 -12.04 -9.51
N LEU A 110 2.47 -10.92 -8.79
CA LEU A 110 2.97 -10.80 -7.43
C LEU A 110 2.26 -11.79 -6.49
N TRP A 111 0.93 -11.77 -6.46
CA TRP A 111 0.16 -12.61 -5.53
C TRP A 111 -0.01 -14.04 -6.04
N GLN A 112 -0.32 -14.21 -7.34
CA GLN A 112 -0.57 -15.52 -7.95
C GLN A 112 0.67 -16.42 -8.00
N LYS A 113 1.86 -15.83 -8.15
CA LYS A 113 3.11 -16.59 -8.31
C LYS A 113 4.14 -16.23 -7.26
N LEU A 114 4.60 -14.99 -7.21
CA LEU A 114 5.78 -14.64 -6.42
C LEU A 114 5.59 -14.87 -4.92
N VAL A 115 4.61 -14.20 -4.31
CA VAL A 115 4.34 -14.29 -2.87
C VAL A 115 4.05 -15.74 -2.49
N LEU A 116 3.16 -16.41 -3.23
CA LEU A 116 2.79 -17.80 -2.94
C LEU A 116 4.00 -18.74 -3.00
N GLN A 117 4.80 -18.69 -4.08
CA GLN A 117 5.98 -19.53 -4.23
C GLN A 117 7.02 -19.24 -3.14
N MET A 118 7.23 -17.96 -2.83
CA MET A 118 8.17 -17.53 -1.80
C MET A 118 7.70 -17.95 -0.41
N SER A 119 6.40 -17.97 -0.12
CA SER A 119 5.87 -18.53 1.12
C SER A 119 6.09 -20.04 1.25
N TYR A 120 6.26 -20.78 0.15
CA TYR A 120 6.61 -22.20 0.20
C TYR A 120 8.11 -22.44 0.39
N SER A 121 8.96 -21.57 -0.16
CA SER A 121 10.41 -21.76 -0.14
C SER A 121 11.12 -21.04 1.01
N GLU A 122 10.54 -19.96 1.54
CA GLU A 122 11.21 -19.05 2.47
C GLU A 122 10.45 -18.92 3.80
N PRO A 123 11.02 -19.41 4.93
CA PRO A 123 10.36 -19.38 6.24
C PRO A 123 9.95 -17.97 6.70
N ALA A 124 10.75 -16.95 6.38
CA ALA A 124 10.43 -15.57 6.72
C ALA A 124 9.13 -15.10 6.03
N VAL A 125 8.99 -15.39 4.73
CA VAL A 125 7.80 -15.01 3.94
C VAL A 125 6.59 -15.85 4.37
N TYR A 126 6.80 -17.12 4.69
CA TYR A 126 5.76 -18.00 5.24
C TYR A 126 5.14 -17.44 6.52
N HIS A 127 5.97 -17.08 7.50
CA HIS A 127 5.48 -16.53 8.77
C HIS A 127 4.83 -15.15 8.58
N ALA A 128 5.35 -14.29 7.69
CA ALA A 128 4.69 -13.03 7.36
C ALA A 128 3.32 -13.25 6.69
N ALA A 129 3.18 -14.25 5.81
CA ALA A 129 1.92 -14.59 5.16
C ALA A 129 0.88 -15.14 6.16
N ASN A 130 1.30 -15.98 7.11
CA ASN A 130 0.44 -16.44 8.21
C ASN A 130 -0.04 -15.28 9.09
N ALA A 131 0.83 -14.31 9.36
CA ALA A 131 0.49 -13.16 10.17
C ALA A 131 -0.59 -12.28 9.49
N LEU A 132 -0.40 -11.96 8.20
CA LEU A 132 -1.42 -11.27 7.40
C LEU A 132 -2.73 -12.06 7.34
N SER A 133 -2.66 -13.37 7.10
CA SER A 133 -3.84 -14.23 7.01
C SER A 133 -4.63 -14.32 8.31
N ALA A 134 -3.96 -14.32 9.46
CA ALA A 134 -4.63 -14.37 10.75
C ALA A 134 -5.47 -13.10 10.99
N ILE A 135 -4.92 -11.93 10.63
CA ILE A 135 -5.66 -10.66 10.70
C ILE A 135 -6.80 -10.62 9.68
N HIS A 136 -6.56 -11.08 8.45
CA HIS A 136 -7.60 -11.14 7.43
C HIS A 136 -8.79 -12.01 7.88
N GLN A 137 -8.51 -13.18 8.44
CA GLN A 137 -9.54 -14.07 8.97
C GLN A 137 -10.33 -13.42 10.11
N ASP A 138 -9.65 -12.70 11.03
CA ASP A 138 -10.30 -12.00 12.14
C ASP A 138 -11.26 -10.91 11.63
N ILE A 139 -10.85 -10.14 10.63
CA ILE A 139 -11.66 -9.09 10.01
C ILE A 139 -12.88 -9.64 9.30
N GLU A 140 -12.76 -10.77 8.59
CA GLU A 140 -13.91 -11.42 7.96
C GLU A 140 -14.93 -11.92 8.99
N MET A 141 -14.47 -12.33 10.19
CA MET A 141 -15.35 -12.83 11.24
C MET A 141 -15.95 -11.72 12.12
N ASN A 142 -15.16 -10.70 12.44
CA ASN A 142 -15.48 -9.71 13.47
C ASN A 142 -15.66 -8.29 12.92
N GLY A 143 -15.39 -8.06 11.64
CA GLY A 143 -15.40 -6.75 11.00
C GLY A 143 -14.06 -6.00 11.10
N ILE A 144 -13.97 -4.89 10.37
CA ILE A 144 -12.79 -4.02 10.35
C ILE A 144 -12.75 -3.17 11.63
N PRO A 145 -11.66 -3.20 12.41
CA PRO A 145 -11.52 -2.31 13.55
C PRO A 145 -11.29 -0.86 13.10
N LEU A 146 -11.76 0.10 13.90
CA LEU A 146 -11.38 1.50 13.68
C LEU A 146 -9.89 1.71 14.00
N PRO A 147 -9.19 2.66 13.35
CA PRO A 147 -7.76 2.86 13.59
C PRO A 147 -7.41 3.12 15.05
N GLY A 148 -6.51 2.33 15.65
CA GLY A 148 -6.17 2.49 17.07
C GLY A 148 -7.19 1.93 18.07
N GLN A 149 -8.23 1.25 17.59
CA GLN A 149 -9.10 0.48 18.47
C GLN A 149 -8.36 -0.76 18.96
N ASP A 150 -8.28 -0.94 20.28
CA ASP A 150 -7.68 -2.14 20.87
C ASP A 150 -8.57 -3.36 20.63
N VAL A 151 -8.11 -4.26 19.77
CA VAL A 151 -8.78 -5.54 19.50
C VAL A 151 -8.11 -6.65 20.32
N ASN A 152 -8.81 -7.13 21.35
CA ASN A 152 -8.36 -8.28 22.12
C ASN A 152 -8.75 -9.61 21.43
N SER A 153 -8.12 -9.89 20.29
CA SER A 153 -8.33 -11.13 19.53
C SER A 153 -7.14 -12.10 19.70
N PRO A 154 -7.38 -13.42 19.89
CA PRO A 154 -6.31 -14.41 19.84
C PRO A 154 -5.58 -14.41 18.49
N TRP A 155 -6.28 -14.07 17.39
CA TRP A 155 -5.69 -13.99 16.05
C TRP A 155 -4.69 -12.84 15.93
N HIS A 156 -4.95 -11.72 16.58
CA HIS A 156 -4.00 -10.60 16.66
C HIS A 156 -2.71 -10.99 17.39
N ARG A 157 -2.82 -11.73 18.50
CA ARG A 157 -1.65 -12.24 19.24
C ARG A 157 -0.87 -13.26 18.42
N PHE A 158 -1.56 -14.18 17.75
CA PHE A 158 -0.94 -15.14 16.84
C PHE A 158 -0.21 -14.41 15.70
N ALA A 159 -0.83 -13.39 15.08
CA ALA A 159 -0.21 -12.61 14.03
C ALA A 159 1.11 -11.96 14.49
N LEU A 160 1.12 -11.33 15.68
CA LEU A 160 2.33 -10.74 16.27
C LEU A 160 3.45 -11.77 16.52
N GLU A 161 3.10 -12.97 17.00
CA GLU A 161 4.06 -14.06 17.16
C GLU A 161 4.67 -14.47 15.82
N GLN A 162 3.82 -14.63 14.79
CA GLN A 162 4.26 -14.98 13.44
C GLN A 162 5.11 -13.87 12.80
N SER A 163 4.75 -12.58 12.98
CA SER A 163 5.59 -11.46 12.54
C SER A 163 6.97 -11.50 13.22
N SER A 164 7.01 -11.80 14.53
CA SER A 164 8.26 -11.89 15.29
C SER A 164 9.16 -13.03 14.79
N ARG A 165 8.58 -14.20 14.49
CA ARG A 165 9.30 -15.34 13.88
C ARG A 165 9.86 -14.97 12.51
N SER A 166 9.06 -14.33 11.65
CA SER A 166 9.50 -13.84 10.34
C SER A 166 10.71 -12.90 10.46
N ILE A 167 10.62 -11.89 11.33
CA ILE A 167 11.71 -10.93 11.59
C ILE A 167 12.96 -11.66 12.10
N SER A 168 12.81 -12.63 13.01
CA SER A 168 13.94 -13.43 13.51
C SER A 168 14.70 -14.13 12.39
N PHE A 169 13.99 -14.77 11.45
CA PHE A 169 14.61 -15.38 10.27
C PHE A 169 15.36 -14.38 9.40
N LEU A 170 14.80 -13.17 9.20
CA LEU A 170 15.46 -12.10 8.45
C LEU A 170 16.73 -11.62 9.16
N THR A 171 16.69 -11.41 10.48
CA THR A 171 17.83 -10.94 11.27
C THR A 171 18.99 -11.92 11.24
N ILE A 172 18.71 -13.23 11.36
CA ILE A 172 19.73 -14.28 11.28
C ILE A 172 20.39 -14.26 9.89
N ARG A 173 19.60 -14.09 8.83
CA ARG A 173 20.06 -14.12 7.44
C ARG A 173 20.80 -12.85 7.02
N HIS A 174 20.50 -11.70 7.62
CA HIS A 174 21.18 -10.42 7.38
C HIS A 174 22.68 -10.47 7.70
N ALA A 175 23.13 -11.40 8.57
CA ALA A 175 24.54 -11.63 8.86
C ALA A 175 25.30 -12.35 7.71
N THR A 176 24.64 -12.62 6.57
CA THR A 176 25.18 -13.41 5.45
C THR A 176 25.08 -12.65 4.12
N SER A 177 26.01 -12.90 3.20
CA SER A 177 26.00 -12.31 1.84
C SER A 177 25.05 -13.07 0.91
N ASP A 178 23.75 -12.99 1.16
CA ASP A 178 22.72 -13.70 0.38
C ASP A 178 22.11 -12.80 -0.72
N PRO A 179 22.23 -13.17 -2.01
CA PRO A 179 21.69 -12.38 -3.13
C PRO A 179 20.16 -12.34 -3.19
N HIS A 180 19.43 -13.25 -2.54
CA HIS A 180 17.96 -13.30 -2.53
C HIS A 180 17.34 -12.60 -1.32
N LEU A 181 18.16 -12.19 -0.34
CA LEU A 181 17.67 -11.60 0.91
C LEU A 181 16.84 -10.34 0.65
N GLN A 182 17.21 -9.50 -0.32
CA GLN A 182 16.49 -8.26 -0.60
C GLN A 182 15.06 -8.52 -1.09
N THR A 183 14.85 -9.45 -2.03
CA THR A 183 13.51 -9.83 -2.48
C THR A 183 12.67 -10.40 -1.33
N VAL A 184 13.27 -11.24 -0.48
CA VAL A 184 12.61 -11.81 0.70
C VAL A 184 12.20 -10.72 1.69
N VAL A 185 13.09 -9.78 1.99
CA VAL A 185 12.81 -8.63 2.88
C VAL A 185 11.70 -7.77 2.28
N LEU A 186 11.74 -7.46 0.99
CA LEU A 186 10.70 -6.67 0.32
C LEU A 186 9.32 -7.34 0.37
N LEU A 187 9.26 -8.65 0.18
CA LEU A 187 8.01 -9.41 0.32
C LEU A 187 7.49 -9.39 1.76
N CYS A 188 8.37 -9.57 2.75
CA CYS A 188 7.99 -9.47 4.16
C CYS A 188 7.51 -8.05 4.51
N CYS A 189 8.22 -7.01 4.05
CA CYS A 189 7.80 -5.61 4.20
C CYS A 189 6.40 -5.39 3.62
N LEU A 190 6.14 -5.86 2.39
CA LEU A 190 4.82 -5.73 1.77
C LEU A 190 3.72 -6.42 2.59
N LEU A 191 3.95 -7.66 3.03
CA LEU A 191 2.99 -8.41 3.86
C LEU A 191 2.73 -7.71 5.20
N PHE A 192 3.77 -7.14 5.83
CA PHE A 192 3.62 -6.35 7.05
C PHE A 192 2.94 -5.01 6.84
N VAL A 193 3.16 -4.32 5.71
CA VAL A 193 2.39 -3.12 5.37
C VAL A 193 0.89 -3.45 5.35
N MET A 194 0.51 -4.49 4.62
CA MET A 194 -0.90 -4.92 4.54
C MET A 194 -1.45 -5.31 5.91
N GLN A 195 -0.68 -6.09 6.69
CA GLN A 195 -1.09 -6.51 8.03
C GLN A 195 -1.33 -5.30 8.95
N GLU A 196 -0.41 -4.34 8.99
CA GLU A 196 -0.52 -3.19 9.88
C GLU A 196 -1.63 -2.22 9.42
N LEU A 197 -1.88 -2.08 8.11
CA LEU A 197 -3.03 -1.33 7.59
C LEU A 197 -4.36 -1.97 8.05
N LEU A 198 -4.49 -3.29 7.91
CA LEU A 198 -5.68 -4.03 8.35
C LEU A 198 -5.93 -3.92 9.87
N ARG A 199 -4.85 -3.76 10.66
CA ARG A 199 -4.94 -3.52 12.11
C ARG A 199 -5.18 -2.05 12.47
N GLY A 200 -5.21 -1.15 11.49
CA GLY A 200 -5.35 0.28 11.73
C GLY A 200 -4.11 0.95 12.35
N HIS A 201 -2.91 0.37 12.14
CA HIS A 201 -1.61 0.86 12.60
C HIS A 201 -0.81 1.50 11.45
N TYR A 202 -1.25 2.68 11.01
CA TYR A 202 -0.67 3.43 9.90
C TYR A 202 0.79 3.82 10.14
N ASP A 203 1.18 4.18 11.37
CA ASP A 203 2.57 4.52 11.70
C ASP A 203 3.54 3.36 11.43
N SER A 204 3.12 2.14 11.78
CA SER A 204 3.90 0.91 11.56
C SER A 204 3.92 0.52 10.10
N ALA A 205 2.76 0.57 9.43
CA ALA A 205 2.65 0.32 7.99
C ALA A 205 3.58 1.24 7.20
N TYR A 206 3.59 2.53 7.53
CA TYR A 206 4.46 3.51 6.88
C TYR A 206 5.94 3.22 7.10
N LYS A 207 6.37 2.81 8.30
CA LYS A 207 7.77 2.41 8.57
C LYS A 207 8.20 1.21 7.72
N HIS A 208 7.31 0.21 7.54
CA HIS A 208 7.59 -0.94 6.67
C HIS A 208 7.69 -0.54 5.20
N LEU A 209 6.79 0.34 4.75
CA LEU A 209 6.83 0.88 3.39
C LEU A 209 8.12 1.66 3.13
N GLN A 210 8.48 2.60 4.02
CA GLN A 210 9.72 3.38 3.96
C GLN A 210 10.96 2.49 3.88
N SER A 211 10.99 1.43 4.69
CA SER A 211 12.10 0.48 4.70
C SER A 211 12.22 -0.24 3.36
N GLY A 212 11.11 -0.71 2.78
CA GLY A 212 11.09 -1.35 1.46
C GLY A 212 11.49 -0.40 0.33
N VAL A 213 10.96 0.82 0.35
CA VAL A 213 11.29 1.87 -0.61
C VAL A 213 12.78 2.23 -0.58
N ARG A 214 13.39 2.33 0.60
CA ARG A 214 14.84 2.56 0.74
C ARG A 214 15.66 1.44 0.11
N ILE A 215 15.30 0.18 0.37
CA ILE A 215 15.99 -0.98 -0.23
C ILE A 215 15.92 -0.94 -1.77
N LEU A 216 14.76 -0.55 -2.32
CA LEU A 216 14.58 -0.41 -3.77
C LEU A 216 15.46 0.70 -4.37
N LYS A 217 15.70 1.80 -3.64
CA LYS A 217 16.61 2.87 -4.07
C LYS A 217 18.06 2.39 -4.10
N ASP A 218 18.50 1.74 -3.04
CA ASP A 218 19.88 1.24 -2.92
C ASP A 218 20.17 0.25 -4.06
N LEU A 219 19.21 -0.63 -4.35
CA LEU A 219 19.26 -1.54 -5.49
C LEU A 219 19.35 -0.84 -6.85
N LYS A 220 18.64 0.27 -7.04
CA LYS A 220 18.71 1.04 -8.29
C LYS A 220 20.07 1.75 -8.42
N ALA A 221 20.58 2.34 -7.33
CA ALA A 221 21.87 3.00 -7.31
C ALA A 221 23.00 2.01 -7.65
N ASP A 222 22.97 0.81 -7.06
CA ASP A 222 23.92 -0.26 -7.37
C ASP A 222 23.79 -0.74 -8.82
N ALA A 223 22.56 -0.89 -9.33
CA ALA A 223 22.32 -1.29 -10.73
C ALA A 223 22.78 -0.23 -11.74
N GLN A 224 22.69 1.06 -11.41
CA GLN A 224 23.17 2.17 -12.25
C GLN A 224 24.70 2.28 -12.24
N LEU A 225 25.34 2.05 -11.09
CA LEU A 225 26.79 1.99 -10.98
C LEU A 225 27.41 0.79 -11.72
N ILE A 226 26.63 -0.27 -11.95
CA ILE A 226 27.08 -1.53 -12.56
C ILE A 226 26.67 -1.65 -14.05
N SER A 227 25.71 -0.88 -14.56
CA SER A 227 25.05 -1.23 -15.82
C SER A 227 25.86 -0.99 -17.08
N GLY A 228 26.25 -2.10 -17.70
CA GLY A 228 25.80 -2.40 -19.06
C GLY A 228 24.77 -3.54 -19.05
N GLY A 229 23.55 -3.27 -18.58
CA GLY A 229 22.35 -4.11 -18.81
C GLY A 229 22.30 -5.47 -18.11
N ALA A 230 21.57 -5.56 -16.99
CA ALA A 230 21.06 -6.85 -16.50
C ALA A 230 19.56 -6.73 -16.23
N THR A 231 18.80 -7.51 -17.00
CA THR A 231 17.35 -7.69 -17.03
C THR A 231 16.72 -7.70 -15.62
N LYS A 232 15.95 -6.65 -15.27
CA LYS A 232 15.03 -6.71 -14.13
C LYS A 232 14.05 -7.85 -14.40
N THR A 233 13.93 -8.80 -13.48
CA THR A 233 12.96 -9.88 -13.65
C THR A 233 11.54 -9.28 -13.63
N PRO A 234 10.54 -9.91 -14.28
CA PRO A 234 9.16 -9.44 -14.20
C PRO A 234 8.66 -9.27 -12.75
N PHE A 235 9.19 -10.09 -11.83
CA PHE A 235 8.89 -10.03 -10.41
C PHE A 235 9.40 -8.76 -9.73
N ASP A 236 10.60 -8.30 -10.08
CA ASP A 236 11.16 -7.04 -9.56
C ASP A 236 10.30 -5.85 -9.99
N GLN A 237 9.78 -5.87 -11.23
CA GLN A 237 8.90 -4.82 -11.74
C GLN A 237 7.55 -4.79 -11.02
N CYS A 238 6.94 -5.94 -10.76
CA CYS A 238 5.68 -6.03 -10.00
C CYS A 238 5.83 -5.53 -8.56
N LEU A 239 6.94 -5.89 -7.88
CA LEU A 239 7.24 -5.41 -6.53
C LEU A 239 7.42 -3.90 -6.53
N VAL A 240 8.28 -3.36 -7.41
CA VAL A 240 8.51 -1.91 -7.52
C VAL A 240 7.20 -1.16 -7.80
N GLY A 241 6.39 -1.65 -8.74
CA GLY A 241 5.10 -1.05 -9.07
C GLY A 241 4.13 -1.04 -7.88
N THR A 242 4.12 -2.11 -7.08
CA THR A 242 3.27 -2.22 -5.88
C THR A 242 3.71 -1.26 -4.78
N PHE A 243 5.01 -1.18 -4.48
CA PHE A 243 5.55 -0.23 -3.51
C PHE A 243 5.27 1.22 -3.93
N LEU A 244 5.48 1.54 -5.22
CA LEU A 244 5.14 2.86 -5.78
C LEU A 244 3.66 3.20 -5.66
N HIS A 245 2.78 2.21 -5.85
CA HIS A 245 1.34 2.40 -5.72
C HIS A 245 0.95 2.72 -4.27
N LEU A 246 1.38 1.89 -3.32
CA LEU A 246 1.13 2.10 -1.90
C LEU A 246 1.72 3.42 -1.37
N ASP A 247 2.94 3.75 -1.80
CA ASP A 247 3.61 5.02 -1.49
C ASP A 247 2.75 6.22 -1.95
N SER A 248 2.26 6.19 -3.19
CA SER A 248 1.43 7.27 -3.72
C SER A 248 0.10 7.46 -3.00
N GLN A 249 -0.51 6.38 -2.51
CA GLN A 249 -1.77 6.43 -1.76
C GLN A 249 -1.56 6.96 -0.34
N LEU A 250 -0.53 6.49 0.37
CA LEU A 250 -0.17 6.99 1.70
C LEU A 250 0.31 8.45 1.65
N MET A 251 0.98 8.85 0.56
CA MET A 251 1.35 10.25 0.28
C MET A 251 0.13 11.15 0.05
N TYR A 252 -0.93 10.67 -0.59
CA TYR A 252 -2.16 11.46 -0.74
C TYR A 252 -2.79 11.76 0.62
N GLY A 253 -2.60 10.85 1.57
CA GLY A 253 -2.80 11.12 3.00
C GLY A 253 -1.74 12.06 3.62
N GLY A 254 -0.93 12.80 2.89
CA GLY A 254 0.05 13.73 3.48
C GLY A 254 1.11 13.07 4.38
N VAL A 255 1.30 11.75 4.35
CA VAL A 255 2.33 11.09 5.16
C VAL A 255 3.67 11.17 4.44
N GLY A 256 4.47 12.17 4.82
CA GLY A 256 5.85 12.36 4.35
C GLY A 256 5.96 12.70 2.87
N GLY A 257 6.69 13.78 2.56
CA GLY A 257 7.01 14.14 1.18
C GLY A 257 7.65 12.99 0.39
N PRO A 258 7.76 13.11 -0.95
CA PRO A 258 8.02 11.99 -1.85
C PRO A 258 9.20 11.14 -1.39
N LEU A 259 8.91 9.96 -0.84
CA LEU A 259 9.93 9.01 -0.42
C LEU A 259 10.71 8.52 -1.62
N LEU A 260 10.18 8.65 -2.84
CA LEU A 260 10.86 8.35 -4.09
C LEU A 260 11.06 9.63 -4.93
N SER A 261 12.20 10.30 -4.76
CA SER A 261 12.84 11.08 -5.83
C SER A 261 13.42 10.15 -6.92
N LEU A 262 12.64 9.18 -7.40
CA LEU A 262 12.92 8.43 -8.65
C LEU A 262 12.56 9.27 -9.89
N ASP A 263 12.11 10.49 -9.65
CA ASP A 263 11.36 11.39 -10.53
C ASP A 263 12.14 11.95 -11.73
N GLY A 264 13.46 11.80 -11.80
CA GLY A 264 14.22 12.26 -12.97
C GLY A 264 14.23 11.30 -14.16
N GLU A 265 14.12 9.98 -13.93
CA GLU A 265 14.47 9.00 -14.97
C GLU A 265 13.40 7.95 -15.19
N VAL A 266 12.59 7.61 -14.19
CA VAL A 266 11.47 6.66 -14.38
C VAL A 266 10.28 7.39 -14.98
N GLU A 267 10.09 8.67 -14.65
CA GLU A 267 9.12 9.52 -15.34
C GLU A 267 9.62 9.77 -16.77
N HIS A 268 10.83 10.28 -17.01
CA HIS A 268 11.37 10.47 -18.38
C HIS A 268 11.47 9.18 -19.22
N ALA A 269 11.75 8.01 -18.64
CA ALA A 269 11.76 6.75 -19.40
C ALA A 269 10.36 6.23 -19.78
N LEU A 270 9.31 6.66 -19.06
CA LEU A 270 7.91 6.34 -19.34
C LEU A 270 7.15 7.53 -20.00
N ASP A 271 7.72 8.74 -20.01
CA ASP A 271 7.01 10.01 -20.28
C ASP A 271 6.71 10.29 -21.76
N GLU A 272 7.31 9.59 -22.73
CA GLU A 272 7.06 9.91 -24.15
C GLU A 272 6.99 8.69 -25.10
N SER A 273 7.51 7.53 -24.72
CA SER A 273 7.68 6.40 -25.65
C SER A 273 6.52 5.40 -25.70
N GLN A 274 5.68 5.31 -24.66
CA GLN A 274 4.51 4.42 -24.63
C GLN A 274 3.18 5.13 -24.87
N ASP A 275 3.21 6.46 -24.98
CA ASP A 275 2.06 7.25 -25.36
C ASP A 275 1.81 7.20 -26.88
N THR A 276 1.95 6.00 -27.44
CA THR A 276 1.56 5.63 -28.79
C THR A 276 0.13 6.13 -29.05
N TYR A 277 -0.12 6.72 -30.21
CA TYR A 277 -1.47 7.07 -30.69
C TYR A 277 -2.42 5.86 -30.81
N GLY A 278 -1.98 4.65 -30.45
CA GLY A 278 -2.78 3.43 -30.47
C GLY A 278 -3.90 3.40 -29.43
N GLU A 279 -4.96 2.69 -29.79
CA GLU A 279 -6.04 2.26 -28.91
C GLU A 279 -5.55 1.20 -27.91
N TYR A 280 -6.23 1.07 -26.78
CA TYR A 280 -5.95 -0.02 -25.83
C TYR A 280 -6.43 -1.35 -26.40
N ASN A 281 -5.58 -2.37 -26.32
CA ASN A 281 -5.90 -3.73 -26.81
C ASN A 281 -6.20 -4.70 -25.66
N SER A 282 -5.90 -4.32 -24.42
CA SER A 282 -6.14 -5.16 -23.24
C SER A 282 -6.44 -4.35 -21.99
N LEU A 283 -7.14 -4.96 -21.02
CA LEU A 283 -7.38 -4.37 -19.70
C LEU A 283 -6.06 -4.11 -18.94
N GLN A 284 -5.02 -4.90 -19.20
CA GLN A 284 -3.71 -4.70 -18.57
C GLN A 284 -3.07 -3.37 -19.00
N GLU A 285 -3.20 -3.00 -20.27
CA GLU A 285 -2.73 -1.70 -20.78
C GLU A 285 -3.50 -0.53 -20.13
N VAL A 286 -4.83 -0.67 -20.02
CA VAL A 286 -5.70 0.29 -19.34
C VAL A 286 -5.27 0.48 -17.89
N ARG A 287 -5.12 -0.61 -17.13
CA ARG A 287 -4.71 -0.56 -15.72
C ARG A 287 -3.34 0.04 -15.54
N HIS A 288 -2.39 -0.28 -16.44
CA HIS A 288 -1.06 0.30 -16.39
C HIS A 288 -1.10 1.82 -16.59
N ALA A 289 -1.79 2.29 -17.64
CA ALA A 289 -1.94 3.71 -17.93
C ALA A 289 -2.62 4.46 -16.77
N PHE A 290 -3.72 3.91 -16.24
CA PHE A 290 -4.42 4.46 -15.09
C PHE A 290 -3.52 4.55 -13.85
N SER A 291 -2.77 3.49 -13.54
CA SER A 291 -1.87 3.46 -12.38
C SER A 291 -0.79 4.54 -12.45
N CYS A 292 -0.25 4.81 -13.65
CA CYS A 292 0.71 5.89 -13.87
C CYS A 292 0.09 7.27 -13.65
N LEU A 293 -1.09 7.52 -14.19
CA LEU A 293 -1.80 8.79 -14.02
C LEU A 293 -2.20 9.03 -12.57
N LEU A 294 -2.72 8.01 -11.89
CA LEU A 294 -3.14 8.10 -10.49
C LEU A 294 -1.98 8.56 -9.60
N ARG A 295 -0.78 7.98 -9.79
CA ARG A 295 0.42 8.40 -9.04
C ARG A 295 0.79 9.86 -9.30
N ARG A 296 0.78 10.28 -10.58
CA ARG A 296 1.10 11.66 -10.98
C ARG A 296 0.10 12.65 -10.39
N HIS A 297 -1.18 12.28 -10.43
CA HIS A 297 -2.29 13.04 -9.85
C HIS A 297 -2.17 13.20 -8.34
N PHE A 298 -1.99 12.10 -7.59
CA PHE A 298 -1.84 12.16 -6.14
C PHE A 298 -0.65 13.00 -5.69
N ARG A 299 0.48 12.89 -6.39
CA ARG A 299 1.65 13.74 -6.10
C ARG A 299 1.36 15.22 -6.34
N PHE A 300 0.68 15.54 -7.43
CA PHE A 300 0.31 16.92 -7.73
C PHE A 300 -0.67 17.47 -6.68
N LEU A 301 -1.73 16.72 -6.37
CA LEU A 301 -2.72 17.15 -5.39
C LEU A 301 -2.13 17.33 -3.99
N SER A 302 -1.33 16.38 -3.52
CA SER A 302 -0.65 16.46 -2.21
C SER A 302 0.15 17.77 -2.08
N ARG A 303 0.95 18.12 -3.09
CA ARG A 303 1.67 19.41 -3.11
C ARG A 303 0.74 20.61 -3.10
N THR A 304 -0.33 20.59 -3.89
CA THR A 304 -1.26 21.74 -3.97
C THR A 304 -2.11 21.92 -2.72
N GLN A 305 -2.34 20.87 -1.93
CA GLN A 305 -3.10 20.93 -0.68
C GLN A 305 -2.30 21.59 0.44
N GLU A 306 -0.98 21.43 0.45
CA GLU A 306 -0.08 22.06 1.43
C GLU A 306 0.07 23.58 1.21
N LEU A 307 -0.21 24.09 0.00
CA LEU A 307 -0.06 25.50 -0.33
C LEU A 307 -1.20 26.36 0.23
N SER A 308 -0.86 27.56 0.69
CA SER A 308 -1.83 28.61 1.02
C SER A 308 -2.49 29.19 -0.24
N ALA A 309 -3.56 29.97 -0.06
CA ALA A 309 -4.19 30.67 -1.19
C ALA A 309 -3.23 31.68 -1.85
N GLU A 310 -2.39 32.31 -1.04
CA GLU A 310 -1.35 33.26 -1.47
C GLU A 310 -0.23 32.56 -2.26
N ASP A 311 0.21 31.37 -1.81
CA ASP A 311 1.23 30.58 -2.51
C ASP A 311 0.73 30.06 -3.86
N ILE A 312 -0.54 29.68 -3.93
CA ILE A 312 -1.18 29.28 -5.20
C ILE A 312 -1.24 30.47 -6.14
N LYS A 313 -1.61 31.66 -5.63
CA LYS A 313 -1.70 32.88 -6.44
C LYS A 313 -0.33 33.32 -6.97
N SER A 314 0.72 33.24 -6.17
CA SER A 314 2.08 33.64 -6.57
C SER A 314 2.71 32.68 -7.61
N ASN A 315 2.36 31.39 -7.55
CA ASN A 315 2.86 30.36 -8.48
C ASN A 315 1.82 29.90 -9.52
N TYR A 316 0.76 30.69 -9.71
CA TYR A 316 -0.44 30.24 -10.44
C TYR A 316 -0.12 29.77 -11.86
N GLU A 317 0.71 30.50 -12.61
CA GLU A 317 1.03 30.14 -14.00
C GLU A 317 1.67 28.75 -14.12
N ALA A 318 2.69 28.47 -13.29
CA ALA A 318 3.38 27.18 -13.30
C ALA A 318 2.48 26.04 -12.81
N LEU A 319 1.71 26.27 -11.74
CA LEU A 319 0.77 25.31 -11.20
C LEU A 319 -0.36 25.00 -12.19
N HIS A 320 -0.91 26.04 -12.84
CA HIS A 320 -1.97 25.91 -13.83
C HIS A 320 -1.49 25.18 -15.09
N LEU A 321 -0.29 25.48 -15.58
CA LEU A 321 0.29 24.72 -16.69
C LEU A 321 0.40 23.23 -16.34
N LYS A 322 0.84 22.90 -15.12
CA LYS A 322 0.93 21.51 -14.67
C LYS A 322 -0.45 20.85 -14.52
N GLN A 323 -1.43 21.58 -14.02
CA GLN A 323 -2.82 21.13 -13.94
C GLN A 323 -3.37 20.80 -15.33
N GLN A 324 -3.14 21.66 -16.33
CA GLN A 324 -3.61 21.44 -17.71
C GLN A 324 -2.94 20.22 -18.37
N GLN A 325 -1.65 20.00 -18.10
CA GLN A 325 -0.95 18.78 -18.57
C GLN A 325 -1.60 17.52 -17.99
N ILE A 326 -1.89 17.51 -16.69
CA ILE A 326 -2.53 16.37 -16.03
C ILE A 326 -3.95 16.17 -16.56
N LEU A 327 -4.75 17.23 -16.68
CA LEU A 327 -6.11 17.16 -17.22
C LEU A 327 -6.14 16.65 -18.66
N SER A 328 -5.24 17.14 -19.52
CA SER A 328 -5.11 16.65 -20.90
C SER A 328 -4.85 15.14 -20.96
N GLN A 329 -3.94 14.66 -20.10
CA GLN A 329 -3.64 13.22 -20.00
C GLN A 329 -4.84 12.42 -19.47
N LEU A 330 -5.53 12.92 -18.44
CA LEU A 330 -6.74 12.29 -17.88
C LEU A 330 -7.84 12.18 -18.93
N TYR A 331 -8.15 13.25 -19.66
CA TYR A 331 -9.17 13.22 -20.71
C TYR A 331 -8.78 12.29 -21.86
N ARG A 332 -7.50 12.27 -22.26
CA ARG A 332 -7.03 11.35 -23.30
C ARG A 332 -7.20 9.89 -22.90
N VAL A 333 -6.88 9.54 -21.64
CA VAL A 333 -7.08 8.17 -21.15
C VAL A 333 -8.57 7.85 -20.99
N ALA A 334 -9.39 8.80 -20.52
CA ALA A 334 -10.84 8.62 -20.42
C ALA A 334 -11.47 8.33 -21.77
N TRP A 335 -11.10 9.09 -22.80
CA TRP A 335 -11.58 8.86 -24.16
C TRP A 335 -11.16 7.48 -24.71
N LYS A 336 -9.90 7.09 -24.49
CA LYS A 336 -9.42 5.75 -24.90
C LYS A 336 -10.10 4.62 -24.11
N LEU A 337 -10.40 4.85 -22.83
CA LEU A 337 -11.12 3.92 -21.96
C LEU A 337 -12.54 3.70 -22.47
N GLU A 338 -13.25 4.77 -22.81
CA GLU A 338 -14.60 4.73 -23.36
C GLU A 338 -14.64 3.96 -24.69
N ALA A 339 -13.68 4.22 -25.58
CA ALA A 339 -13.55 3.49 -26.84
C ALA A 339 -13.28 1.98 -26.61
N PHE A 340 -12.39 1.65 -25.68
CA PHE A 340 -12.12 0.25 -25.31
C PHE A 340 -13.34 -0.43 -24.68
N SER A 341 -14.03 0.25 -23.77
CA SER A 341 -15.24 -0.26 -23.10
C SER A 341 -16.33 -0.55 -24.13
N THR A 342 -16.62 0.39 -25.02
CA THR A 342 -17.64 0.23 -26.06
C THR A 342 -17.38 -0.99 -26.95
N ARG A 343 -16.12 -1.27 -27.27
CA ARG A 343 -15.72 -2.39 -28.14
C ARG A 343 -15.67 -3.74 -27.42
N SER A 344 -15.21 -3.76 -26.18
CA SER A 344 -14.75 -4.98 -25.51
C SER A 344 -15.57 -5.39 -24.29
N TYR A 345 -16.38 -4.51 -23.69
CA TYR A 345 -17.00 -4.73 -22.36
C TYR A 345 -17.77 -6.05 -22.27
N THR A 346 -18.62 -6.35 -23.25
CA THR A 346 -19.45 -7.57 -23.26
C THR A 346 -18.66 -8.86 -23.45
N GLN A 347 -17.40 -8.77 -23.89
CA GLN A 347 -16.50 -9.91 -24.09
C GLN A 347 -15.59 -10.15 -22.88
N LEU A 348 -15.51 -9.18 -21.96
CA LEU A 348 -14.72 -9.30 -20.73
C LEU A 348 -15.36 -10.24 -19.73
N THR A 349 -14.54 -10.85 -18.87
CA THR A 349 -15.05 -11.61 -17.73
C THR A 349 -15.75 -10.68 -16.73
N GLU A 350 -16.64 -11.19 -15.88
CA GLU A 350 -17.26 -10.38 -14.82
C GLU A 350 -16.23 -9.72 -13.89
N LYS A 351 -15.10 -10.39 -13.65
CA LYS A 351 -13.97 -9.81 -12.90
C LYS A 351 -13.39 -8.60 -13.62
N ASP A 352 -13.15 -8.73 -14.92
CA ASP A 352 -12.53 -7.69 -15.74
C ASP A 352 -13.48 -6.51 -15.98
N GLN A 353 -14.79 -6.76 -16.13
CA GLN A 353 -15.82 -5.72 -16.18
C GLN A 353 -15.84 -4.90 -14.89
N ARG A 354 -15.79 -5.57 -13.73
CA ARG A 354 -15.71 -4.90 -12.42
C ARG A 354 -14.45 -4.06 -12.27
N GLY A 355 -13.29 -4.60 -12.66
CA GLY A 355 -12.05 -3.83 -12.67
C GLY A 355 -12.12 -2.60 -13.59
N LEU A 356 -12.76 -2.73 -14.75
CA LEU A 356 -12.95 -1.63 -15.69
C LEU A 356 -13.89 -0.54 -15.13
N ASP A 357 -15.02 -0.92 -14.53
CA ASP A 357 -15.97 -0.01 -13.87
C ASP A 357 -15.27 0.78 -12.73
N MET A 358 -14.40 0.12 -11.95
CA MET A 358 -13.62 0.77 -10.89
C MET A 358 -12.61 1.79 -11.43
N ILE A 359 -11.93 1.48 -12.54
CA ILE A 359 -11.00 2.41 -13.19
C ILE A 359 -11.76 3.64 -13.71
N ASP A 360 -12.92 3.44 -14.33
CA ASP A 360 -13.74 4.54 -14.85
C ASP A 360 -14.21 5.49 -13.74
N LEU A 361 -14.77 4.94 -12.64
CA LEU A 361 -15.15 5.73 -11.46
C LEU A 361 -13.96 6.49 -10.87
N ALA A 362 -12.82 5.81 -10.71
CA ALA A 362 -11.62 6.44 -10.18
C ALA A 362 -11.15 7.56 -11.09
N LEU A 363 -11.16 7.38 -12.42
CA LEU A 363 -10.75 8.36 -13.41
C LEU A 363 -11.64 9.62 -13.38
N LYS A 364 -12.97 9.44 -13.29
CA LYS A 364 -13.92 10.55 -13.11
C LYS A 364 -13.65 11.32 -11.81
N SER A 365 -13.44 10.61 -10.71
CA SER A 365 -13.18 11.23 -9.40
C SER A 365 -11.87 12.04 -9.36
N ILE A 366 -10.77 11.51 -9.92
CA ILE A 366 -9.50 12.23 -9.98
C ILE A 366 -9.54 13.40 -10.95
N THR A 367 -10.30 13.29 -12.05
CA THR A 367 -10.54 14.41 -12.97
C THR A 367 -11.26 15.55 -12.28
N LEU A 368 -12.30 15.25 -11.50
CA LEU A 368 -13.01 16.24 -10.68
C LEU A 368 -12.06 16.86 -9.64
N GLY A 369 -11.25 16.05 -8.97
CA GLY A 369 -10.22 16.51 -8.04
C GLY A 369 -9.19 17.45 -8.68
N ALA A 370 -8.73 17.12 -9.88
CA ALA A 370 -7.76 17.91 -10.64
C ALA A 370 -8.36 19.24 -11.10
N ARG A 371 -9.61 19.27 -11.59
CA ARG A 371 -10.31 20.52 -11.98
C ARG A 371 -10.48 21.47 -10.79
N ARG A 372 -10.70 20.92 -9.60
CA ARG A 372 -10.96 21.69 -8.39
C ARG A 372 -9.72 22.09 -7.60
N CYS A 373 -8.53 21.54 -7.84
CA CYS A 373 -7.40 21.61 -6.91
C CYS A 373 -7.01 23.02 -6.39
N PHE A 374 -7.30 24.10 -7.13
CA PHE A 374 -7.04 25.48 -6.70
C PHE A 374 -8.23 26.21 -6.06
N ILE A 375 -9.42 25.62 -6.08
CA ILE A 375 -10.65 26.24 -5.59
C ILE A 375 -10.76 26.05 -4.08
N ARG A 376 -10.53 27.12 -3.33
CA ARG A 376 -10.72 27.18 -1.87
C ARG A 376 -12.05 27.82 -1.46
N SER A 377 -12.67 28.60 -2.35
CA SER A 377 -13.94 29.30 -2.06
C SER A 377 -15.15 28.36 -2.06
N ASN A 378 -15.92 28.40 -0.97
CA ASN A 378 -17.13 27.59 -0.83
C ASN A 378 -18.23 27.93 -1.86
N SER A 379 -18.29 29.17 -2.34
CA SER A 379 -19.28 29.54 -3.36
C SER A 379 -18.97 28.92 -4.72
N LEU A 380 -17.69 28.86 -5.09
CA LEU A 380 -17.24 28.27 -6.36
C LEU A 380 -17.34 26.75 -6.35
N VAL A 381 -17.13 26.11 -5.19
CA VAL A 381 -17.31 24.66 -5.05
C VAL A 381 -18.75 24.22 -5.32
N LYS A 382 -19.75 25.04 -4.97
CA LYS A 382 -21.17 24.72 -5.21
C LYS A 382 -21.48 24.50 -6.70
N LEU A 383 -20.70 25.08 -7.62
CA LEU A 383 -20.86 24.89 -9.06
C LEU A 383 -20.63 23.44 -9.50
N TYR A 384 -19.93 22.64 -8.70
CA TYR A 384 -19.62 21.24 -8.98
C TYR A 384 -20.60 20.25 -8.31
N THR A 385 -21.63 20.74 -7.62
CA THR A 385 -22.55 19.88 -6.85
C THR A 385 -23.23 18.82 -7.71
N SER A 386 -23.65 19.19 -8.93
CA SER A 386 -24.25 18.25 -9.88
C SER A 386 -23.27 17.16 -10.34
N GLU A 387 -22.00 17.51 -10.57
CA GLU A 387 -20.95 16.54 -10.90
C GLU A 387 -20.68 15.58 -9.74
N TYR A 388 -20.71 16.07 -8.49
CA TYR A 388 -20.60 15.22 -7.30
C TYR A 388 -21.80 14.28 -7.13
N ASP A 389 -23.03 14.76 -7.32
CA ASP A 389 -24.24 13.94 -7.17
C ASP A 389 -24.35 12.87 -8.28
N ALA A 390 -23.96 13.21 -9.50
CA ALA A 390 -23.83 12.25 -10.60
C ALA A 390 -22.81 11.15 -10.25
N LEU A 391 -21.62 11.55 -9.76
CA LEU A 391 -20.58 10.60 -9.35
C LEU A 391 -21.07 9.66 -8.23
N VAL A 392 -21.80 10.16 -7.23
CA VAL A 392 -22.37 9.29 -6.17
C VAL A 392 -23.38 8.31 -6.74
N SER A 393 -24.21 8.72 -7.69
CA SER A 393 -25.20 7.85 -8.32
C SER A 393 -24.53 6.73 -9.12
N GLU A 394 -23.47 7.04 -9.87
CA GLU A 394 -22.69 6.02 -10.57
C GLU A 394 -21.97 5.05 -9.61
N ILE A 395 -21.48 5.55 -8.48
CA ILE A 395 -20.87 4.70 -7.44
C ILE A 395 -21.92 3.72 -6.88
N GLU A 396 -23.14 4.17 -6.60
CA GLU A 396 -24.23 3.31 -6.15
C GLU A 396 -24.52 2.19 -7.15
N ASP A 397 -24.61 2.52 -8.44
CA ASP A 397 -24.84 1.54 -9.50
C ASP A 397 -23.72 0.49 -9.56
N VAL A 398 -22.46 0.90 -9.45
CA VAL A 398 -21.31 -0.03 -9.43
C VAL A 398 -21.31 -0.89 -8.16
N MET A 399 -21.63 -0.33 -7.00
CA MET A 399 -21.75 -1.09 -5.76
C MET A 399 -22.86 -2.14 -5.85
N CYS A 400 -24.00 -1.83 -6.49
CA CYS A 400 -25.08 -2.78 -6.71
C CYS A 400 -24.70 -3.95 -7.62
N LYS A 401 -23.78 -3.76 -8.58
CA LYS A 401 -23.24 -4.84 -9.43
C LYS A 401 -22.27 -5.78 -8.69
N LEU A 402 -21.89 -5.44 -7.46
CA LEU A 402 -20.86 -6.11 -6.68
C LEU A 402 -21.39 -6.53 -5.29
N PRO A 403 -22.34 -7.48 -5.23
CA PRO A 403 -22.91 -7.92 -3.96
C PRO A 403 -21.85 -8.62 -3.08
N ASP A 404 -20.99 -9.43 -3.69
CA ASP A 404 -19.88 -10.11 -3.02
C ASP A 404 -18.62 -9.26 -3.09
N ARG A 405 -18.51 -8.34 -2.13
CA ARG A 405 -17.40 -7.41 -2.06
C ARG A 405 -16.19 -8.03 -1.32
N PRO A 406 -14.97 -7.93 -1.88
CA PRO A 406 -13.74 -8.31 -1.17
C PRO A 406 -13.56 -7.51 0.14
N SER A 407 -13.03 -8.12 1.19
CA SER A 407 -12.72 -7.41 2.44
C SER A 407 -11.57 -6.40 2.25
N MET A 408 -10.62 -6.69 1.36
CA MET A 408 -9.52 -5.81 0.98
C MET A 408 -9.13 -5.95 -0.49
N VAL A 409 -8.62 -4.87 -1.08
CA VAL A 409 -7.91 -4.86 -2.37
C VAL A 409 -6.69 -3.95 -2.25
N LEU A 410 -5.69 -4.18 -3.11
CA LEU A 410 -4.49 -3.34 -3.13
C LEU A 410 -4.63 -2.13 -4.07
N ASP A 411 -5.41 -2.29 -5.14
CA ASP A 411 -5.72 -1.24 -6.11
C ASP A 411 -6.84 -0.32 -5.60
N VAL A 412 -7.23 0.66 -6.42
CA VAL A 412 -8.33 1.59 -6.15
C VAL A 412 -9.68 0.96 -6.46
N GLY A 413 -10.66 1.18 -5.59
CA GLY A 413 -12.07 0.86 -5.80
C GLY A 413 -12.97 2.09 -5.61
N VAL A 414 -14.02 1.96 -4.81
CA VAL A 414 -15.06 2.99 -4.58
C VAL A 414 -14.72 3.95 -3.44
N ILE A 415 -13.78 3.63 -2.54
CA ILE A 415 -13.46 4.49 -1.38
C ILE A 415 -12.85 5.81 -1.82
N ILE A 416 -11.92 5.81 -2.79
CA ILE A 416 -11.33 7.06 -3.29
C ILE A 416 -12.40 7.97 -3.96
N PRO A 417 -13.24 7.48 -4.89
CA PRO A 417 -14.37 8.25 -5.38
C PRO A 417 -15.28 8.82 -4.28
N LEU A 418 -15.67 8.00 -3.31
CA LEU A 418 -16.49 8.43 -2.18
C LEU A 418 -15.79 9.45 -1.30
N TYR A 419 -14.48 9.32 -1.09
CA TYR A 419 -13.64 10.29 -0.37
C TYR A 419 -13.73 11.68 -1.04
N TYR A 420 -13.61 11.74 -2.38
CA TYR A 420 -13.71 13.00 -3.13
C TYR A 420 -15.07 13.66 -2.96
N VAL A 421 -16.15 12.88 -2.89
CA VAL A 421 -17.50 13.43 -2.69
C VAL A 421 -17.70 13.85 -1.23
N ALA A 422 -17.43 12.96 -0.28
CA ALA A 422 -17.73 13.13 1.15
C ALA A 422 -16.97 14.29 1.78
N LEU A 423 -15.74 14.58 1.32
CA LEU A 423 -14.90 15.67 1.82
C LEU A 423 -14.85 16.86 0.86
N GLY A 424 -15.13 16.65 -0.42
CA GLY A 424 -15.13 17.70 -1.41
C GLY A 424 -16.43 18.49 -1.41
N CYS A 425 -17.57 17.85 -1.62
CA CYS A 425 -18.82 18.54 -1.93
C CYS A 425 -19.23 19.52 -0.80
N ASN A 426 -19.94 20.60 -1.14
CA ASN A 426 -20.48 21.55 -0.17
C ASN A 426 -21.95 21.29 0.18
N ASP A 427 -22.63 20.42 -0.57
CA ASP A 427 -23.99 20.01 -0.25
C ASP A 427 -23.99 18.89 0.79
N TYR A 428 -24.57 19.16 1.97
CA TYR A 428 -24.63 18.18 3.05
C TYR A 428 -25.45 16.94 2.70
N GLY A 429 -26.44 17.04 1.81
CA GLY A 429 -27.24 15.90 1.35
C GLY A 429 -26.41 14.91 0.56
N VAL A 430 -25.67 15.39 -0.45
CA VAL A 430 -24.77 14.60 -1.29
C VAL A 430 -23.65 13.97 -0.44
N ARG A 431 -23.04 14.73 0.47
CA ARG A 431 -22.01 14.19 1.37
C ARG A 431 -22.55 13.11 2.29
N ARG A 432 -23.73 13.30 2.89
CA ARG A 432 -24.36 12.29 3.75
C ARG A 432 -24.68 11.01 2.97
N ARG A 433 -25.10 11.11 1.70
CA ARG A 433 -25.27 9.96 0.82
C ARG A 433 -23.95 9.21 0.64
N ALA A 434 -22.86 9.91 0.31
CA ALA A 434 -21.53 9.28 0.20
C ALA A 434 -21.04 8.65 1.52
N ILE A 435 -21.26 9.29 2.67
CA ILE A 435 -20.92 8.72 3.99
C ILE A 435 -21.69 7.44 4.27
N ARG A 436 -23.00 7.39 3.94
CA ARG A 436 -23.79 6.15 4.08
C ARG A 436 -23.22 5.03 3.22
N LEU A 437 -22.79 5.33 2.00
CA LEU A 437 -22.17 4.35 1.11
C LEU A 437 -20.86 3.82 1.68
N LEU A 438 -19.97 4.69 2.18
CA LEU A 438 -18.74 4.30 2.87
C LEU A 438 -19.03 3.36 4.05
N ARG A 439 -20.02 3.70 4.89
CA ARG A 439 -20.41 2.87 6.05
C ARG A 439 -21.05 1.54 5.65
N SER A 440 -21.81 1.51 4.56
CA SER A 440 -22.39 0.27 4.01
C SER A 440 -21.34 -0.62 3.31
N TRP A 441 -20.12 -0.09 3.12
CA TRP A 441 -19.02 -0.75 2.45
C TRP A 441 -17.76 -0.79 3.34
N PRO A 442 -17.77 -1.46 4.52
CA PRO A 442 -16.60 -1.61 5.41
C PRO A 442 -15.43 -2.37 4.73
N HIS A 443 -14.49 -1.68 4.07
CA HIS A 443 -13.54 -2.23 3.09
C HIS A 443 -12.19 -1.52 3.18
N PHE A 444 -11.12 -2.21 2.76
CA PHE A 444 -9.80 -1.63 2.56
C PHE A 444 -9.41 -1.54 1.09
N GLU A 445 -9.01 -0.35 0.63
CA GLU A 445 -8.46 -0.09 -0.71
C GLU A 445 -7.05 0.47 -0.59
N GLY A 446 -6.06 -0.43 -0.66
CA GLY A 446 -4.67 -0.14 -0.36
C GLY A 446 -4.54 0.51 1.02
N ALA A 447 -4.29 1.82 1.07
CA ALA A 447 -4.18 2.57 2.32
C ALA A 447 -5.51 3.10 2.90
N PHE A 448 -6.59 3.08 2.14
CA PHE A 448 -7.86 3.70 2.55
C PHE A 448 -8.77 2.69 3.24
N ASP A 449 -9.21 3.03 4.46
CA ASP A 449 -10.30 2.36 5.17
C ASP A 449 -11.58 3.18 5.03
N SER A 450 -12.66 2.56 4.57
CA SER A 450 -13.94 3.24 4.38
C SER A 450 -14.54 3.78 5.69
N ASN A 451 -14.33 3.09 6.81
CA ASN A 451 -14.85 3.52 8.11
C ASN A 451 -14.08 4.73 8.65
N MET A 452 -12.76 4.74 8.48
CA MET A 452 -11.93 5.91 8.79
C MET A 452 -12.34 7.12 7.92
N VAL A 453 -12.50 6.94 6.61
CA VAL A 453 -12.92 8.05 5.73
C VAL A 453 -14.30 8.58 6.13
N ALA A 454 -15.25 7.69 6.42
CA ALA A 454 -16.58 8.08 6.89
C ALA A 454 -16.51 8.87 8.20
N LEU A 455 -15.69 8.42 9.16
CA LEU A 455 -15.49 9.12 10.44
C LEU A 455 -14.94 10.53 10.23
N VAL A 456 -13.88 10.69 9.41
CA VAL A 456 -13.29 12.00 9.13
C VAL A 456 -14.31 12.92 8.46
N ALA A 457 -15.10 12.39 7.52
CA ALA A 457 -16.13 13.18 6.83
C ALA A 457 -17.28 13.60 7.77
N GLU A 458 -17.70 12.74 8.70
CA GLU A 458 -18.68 13.05 9.73
C GLU A 458 -18.17 14.16 10.66
N GLU A 459 -16.93 14.06 11.13
CA GLU A 459 -16.31 15.09 11.99
C GLU A 459 -16.14 16.43 11.26
N LEU A 460 -15.83 16.40 9.97
CA LEU A 460 -15.77 17.60 9.16
C LEU A 460 -17.14 18.29 9.02
N ILE A 461 -18.21 17.53 8.73
CA ILE A 461 -19.57 18.08 8.68
C ILE A 461 -19.95 18.71 10.01
N LYS A 462 -19.69 18.04 11.14
CA LYS A 462 -19.98 18.58 12.47
C LYS A 462 -19.26 19.91 12.71
N ALA A 463 -17.96 19.97 12.41
CA ALA A 463 -17.18 21.18 12.60
C ALA A 463 -17.67 22.33 11.70
N GLU A 464 -18.03 22.06 10.44
CA GLU A 464 -18.54 23.07 9.52
C GLU A 464 -19.92 23.60 9.95
N GLN A 465 -20.82 22.73 10.41
CA GLN A 465 -22.14 23.13 10.91
C GLN A 465 -22.04 23.98 12.19
N MET A 466 -21.14 23.62 13.12
CA MET A 466 -20.88 24.43 14.31
C MET A 466 -20.37 25.84 13.95
N MET A 467 -19.47 25.94 12.96
CA MET A 467 -19.04 27.25 12.44
C MET A 467 -20.20 28.05 11.84
N GLU A 468 -21.09 27.39 11.06
CA GLU A 468 -22.25 28.05 10.46
C GLU A 468 -23.24 28.59 11.51
N GLU A 469 -23.43 27.86 12.61
CA GLU A 469 -24.27 28.27 13.75
C GLU A 469 -23.69 29.47 14.50
N GLU A 470 -22.37 29.50 14.75
CA GLU A 470 -21.68 30.65 15.37
C GLU A 470 -21.63 31.89 14.48
N CYS A 471 -21.63 31.69 13.14
CA CYS A 471 -21.65 32.78 12.16
C CYS A 471 -23.02 33.43 11.99
N GLN A 472 -24.12 32.82 12.46
CA GLN A 472 -25.43 33.45 12.36
C GLN A 472 -25.52 34.55 13.42
N PRO A 473 -25.67 35.84 13.02
CA PRO A 473 -25.94 36.87 14.00
C PRO A 473 -27.23 36.49 14.71
N VAL A 474 -27.25 36.62 16.04
CA VAL A 474 -28.46 36.51 16.86
C VAL A 474 -29.47 37.52 16.33
N SER A 475 -30.28 37.09 15.36
CA SER A 475 -31.38 37.89 14.86
C SER A 475 -32.39 37.94 15.99
N CYS A 476 -32.59 39.14 16.52
CA CYS A 476 -33.59 39.47 17.51
C CYS A 476 -34.87 38.71 17.20
N ILE A 477 -35.36 37.95 18.17
CA ILE A 477 -36.68 37.33 18.15
C ILE A 477 -37.68 38.49 18.02
N SER A 478 -38.17 38.74 16.81
CA SER A 478 -39.46 39.37 16.61
C SER A 478 -40.43 38.23 16.36
N ASP A 479 -41.31 38.00 17.33
CA ASP A 479 -42.52 37.20 17.20
C ASP A 479 -43.31 37.69 15.99
N ASP A 480 -43.19 37.00 14.86
CA ASP A 480 -44.22 37.00 13.83
C ASP A 480 -44.32 35.60 13.25
N GLN A 481 -45.51 35.04 13.42
CA GLN A 481 -45.87 33.71 12.95
C GLN A 481 -45.81 33.66 11.42
N VAL A 482 -44.77 33.05 10.89
CA VAL A 482 -44.70 32.65 9.48
C VAL A 482 -44.55 31.14 9.44
N GLU A 483 -45.54 30.47 8.84
CA GLU A 483 -45.50 29.03 8.59
C GLU A 483 -44.19 28.63 7.89
N PRO A 484 -43.54 27.52 8.30
CA PRO A 484 -42.25 27.15 7.77
C PRO A 484 -42.34 26.71 6.31
N ARG A 485 -41.45 27.27 5.46
CA ARG A 485 -41.23 26.81 4.09
C ARG A 485 -40.87 25.31 4.05
N PRO A 486 -41.29 24.56 3.01
CA PRO A 486 -41.11 23.11 2.91
C PRO A 486 -39.64 22.60 2.96
N GLU A 487 -38.64 23.47 2.73
CA GLU A 487 -37.22 23.13 2.88
C GLU A 487 -36.78 23.00 4.36
N VAL A 488 -37.37 23.79 5.26
CA VAL A 488 -37.05 23.78 6.70
C VAL A 488 -37.65 22.54 7.37
N GLN A 489 -38.81 22.07 6.90
CA GLN A 489 -39.41 20.80 7.33
C GLN A 489 -38.60 19.58 6.89
N ARG A 490 -38.00 19.59 5.69
CA ARG A 490 -37.04 18.54 5.30
C ARG A 490 -35.80 18.55 6.18
N GLN A 491 -35.20 19.71 6.43
CA GLN A 491 -34.01 19.81 7.28
C GLN A 491 -34.29 19.38 8.75
N ALA A 492 -35.46 19.69 9.30
CA ALA A 492 -35.87 19.27 10.63
C ALA A 492 -36.20 17.76 10.73
N GLN A 493 -36.85 17.17 9.72
CA GLN A 493 -37.01 15.71 9.63
C GLN A 493 -35.66 14.99 9.47
N ILE A 494 -34.71 15.58 8.72
CA ILE A 494 -33.35 15.05 8.53
C ILE A 494 -32.48 15.21 9.79
N ALA A 495 -32.72 16.23 10.63
CA ALA A 495 -32.07 16.40 11.92
C ALA A 495 -32.53 15.36 12.96
N GLY A 496 -33.82 14.98 12.93
CA GLY A 496 -34.37 13.91 13.77
C GLY A 496 -33.73 12.53 13.51
N ASP A 497 -33.28 12.28 12.28
CA ASP A 497 -32.56 11.05 11.91
C ASP A 497 -31.10 11.02 12.39
N ILE A 498 -30.50 12.17 12.77
CA ILE A 498 -29.14 12.23 13.35
C ILE A 498 -29.11 11.60 14.74
N HIS A 499 -30.21 11.74 15.51
CA HIS A 499 -30.31 11.22 16.87
C HIS A 499 -31.02 9.87 16.96
N SER A 500 -31.92 9.54 16.04
CA SER A 500 -32.79 8.36 16.17
C SER A 500 -32.17 7.04 15.71
N LYS A 501 -31.12 7.08 14.88
CA LYS A 501 -30.41 5.88 14.43
C LYS A 501 -28.92 6.05 14.65
N ARG A 502 -28.49 5.83 15.88
CA ARG A 502 -27.10 5.49 16.19
C ARG A 502 -26.83 4.14 15.51
N TRP A 503 -26.09 4.13 14.40
CA TRP A 503 -25.80 2.88 13.68
C TRP A 503 -25.09 1.90 14.62
N PRO A 504 -25.55 0.64 14.72
CA PRO A 504 -25.02 -0.31 15.68
C PRO A 504 -23.72 -0.92 15.16
N ALA A 505 -22.60 -0.29 15.49
CA ALA A 505 -21.33 -0.96 15.70
C ALA A 505 -20.65 -0.30 16.90
N ALA A 506 -20.28 -1.12 17.87
CA ALA A 506 -19.87 -0.79 19.24
C ALA A 506 -21.01 -0.27 20.14
N GLY A 507 -21.42 -1.10 21.10
CA GLY A 507 -22.19 -0.65 22.25
C GLY A 507 -21.53 0.57 22.90
N GLN A 508 -22.36 1.46 23.44
CA GLN A 508 -21.99 2.57 24.32
C GLN A 508 -20.47 2.71 24.62
N ASN A 509 -19.68 3.48 23.84
CA ASN A 509 -18.40 4.14 24.23
C ASN A 509 -17.69 4.85 23.04
N THR A 510 -17.54 6.18 23.08
CA THR A 510 -16.28 6.94 23.33
C THR A 510 -15.20 6.98 22.24
N TYR A 511 -15.32 6.31 21.09
CA TYR A 511 -14.27 6.43 20.05
C TYR A 511 -14.36 7.76 19.29
N SER A 512 -13.30 8.57 19.33
CA SER A 512 -13.19 9.88 18.67
C SER A 512 -12.05 9.92 17.63
N LEU A 513 -12.07 10.92 16.74
CA LEU A 513 -10.94 11.19 15.85
C LEU A 513 -9.64 11.44 16.63
N ASP A 514 -9.73 11.99 17.84
CA ASP A 514 -8.57 12.21 18.70
C ASP A 514 -7.96 10.90 19.20
N ASP A 515 -8.77 9.85 19.42
CA ASP A 515 -8.28 8.51 19.78
C ASP A 515 -7.58 7.82 18.59
N CYS A 516 -8.09 8.01 17.37
CA CYS A 516 -7.41 7.61 16.14
C CYS A 516 -6.02 8.25 16.04
N LEU A 517 -5.90 9.55 16.30
CA LEU A 517 -4.65 10.30 16.18
C LEU A 517 -3.62 9.96 17.28
N LYS A 518 -4.05 9.61 18.49
CA LYS A 518 -3.14 9.18 19.57
C LYS A 518 -2.30 7.96 19.20
N SER A 519 -2.85 7.06 18.41
CA SER A 519 -2.22 5.80 18.00
C SER A 519 -1.60 5.85 16.61
N ASN A 520 -1.90 6.89 15.83
CA ASN A 520 -1.47 7.04 14.44
C ASN A 520 -1.05 8.49 14.14
N ASN A 521 0.18 8.84 14.52
CA ASN A 521 0.68 10.21 14.39
C ASN A 521 0.78 10.65 12.93
N CYS A 522 1.14 9.73 12.02
CA CYS A 522 1.19 10.01 10.59
C CYS A 522 -0.16 10.45 10.02
N LEU A 523 -1.29 10.03 10.62
CA LEU A 523 -2.60 10.48 10.15
C LEU A 523 -2.82 11.98 10.38
N GLY A 524 -2.14 12.59 11.36
CA GLY A 524 -2.24 14.02 11.64
C GLY A 524 -1.78 14.93 10.49
N SER A 525 -0.94 14.43 9.58
CA SER A 525 -0.54 15.17 8.38
C SER A 525 -1.48 14.98 7.19
N TRP A 526 -2.55 14.20 7.33
CA TRP A 526 -3.54 14.04 6.26
C TRP A 526 -4.28 15.34 6.01
N PRO A 527 -4.38 15.80 4.74
CA PRO A 527 -5.06 17.05 4.41
C PRO A 527 -6.51 17.12 4.91
N CYS A 528 -7.22 15.99 4.90
CA CYS A 528 -8.58 15.90 5.42
C CYS A 528 -8.63 16.06 6.96
N ILE A 529 -7.67 15.51 7.68
CA ILE A 529 -7.57 15.62 9.14
C ILE A 529 -7.12 17.02 9.55
N GLN A 530 -6.13 17.59 8.86
CA GLN A 530 -5.72 18.98 9.05
C GLN A 530 -6.88 19.94 8.83
N ARG A 531 -7.72 19.71 7.80
CA ARG A 531 -8.92 20.51 7.57
C ARG A 531 -9.88 20.46 8.77
N VAL A 532 -10.17 19.27 9.31
CA VAL A 532 -11.00 19.14 10.52
C VAL A 532 -10.40 19.91 11.70
N SER A 533 -9.09 19.73 11.95
CA SER A 533 -8.38 20.41 13.05
C SER A 533 -8.37 21.93 12.89
N LEU A 534 -8.18 22.44 11.67
CA LEU A 534 -8.23 23.88 11.37
C LEU A 534 -9.63 24.44 11.59
N THR A 535 -10.68 23.77 11.08
CA THR A 535 -12.08 24.17 11.28
C THR A 535 -12.43 24.22 12.78
N ARG A 536 -12.05 23.20 13.56
CA ARG A 536 -12.21 23.19 15.02
C ARG A 536 -11.42 24.32 15.72
N CYS A 537 -10.21 24.62 15.25
CA CYS A 537 -9.38 25.70 15.79
C CYS A 537 -10.01 27.07 15.58
N MET A 538 -10.54 27.34 14.38
CA MET A 538 -11.22 28.60 14.06
C MET A 538 -12.42 28.88 14.97
N ILE A 539 -13.21 27.86 15.27
CA ILE A 539 -14.30 27.89 16.27
C ILE A 539 -13.73 28.32 17.64
N SER A 540 -12.71 27.60 18.13
CA SER A 540 -12.15 27.84 19.47
C SER A 540 -11.52 29.23 19.66
N GLN A 541 -11.05 29.86 18.58
CA GLN A 541 -10.40 31.16 18.60
C GLN A 541 -11.37 32.32 18.32
N GLY A 542 -12.66 32.05 18.07
CA GLY A 542 -13.64 33.09 17.70
C GLY A 542 -13.30 33.84 16.41
N CYS A 543 -12.38 33.32 15.59
CA CYS A 543 -11.98 33.91 14.31
C CYS A 543 -13.02 33.56 13.23
N VAL A 544 -14.20 34.16 13.35
CA VAL A 544 -15.25 34.10 12.32
C VAL A 544 -15.06 35.17 11.23
N ASP A 545 -14.21 36.18 11.49
CA ASP A 545 -14.00 37.32 10.60
C ASP A 545 -12.70 37.21 9.79
N GLN A 546 -12.68 36.35 8.78
CA GLN A 546 -11.83 36.50 7.59
C GLN A 546 -12.27 35.49 6.51
N LYS A 547 -13.23 35.91 5.68
CA LYS A 547 -13.68 35.20 4.47
C LYS A 547 -13.00 35.73 3.22
#